data_AF-A0A9J9B8E3-F1
#
_entry.id   AF-A0A9J9B8E3-F1
#
_cell.length_a   1.000
_cell.length_b   1.000
_cell.length_c   1.000
_cell.angle_alpha   90.00
_cell.angle_beta   90.00
_cell.angle_gamma   90.00
#
_symmetry.space_group_name_H-M   'P 1'
#
loop_
_entity.id
_entity.type
_entity.pdbx_description
1 polymer ?
#
loop_
_entity_poly.entity_id
_entity_poly.type
_entity_poly.pdbx_seq_one_letter_code
_entity_poly.pdbx_strand_id
1 'polypeptide(L)'
;MKKLLILTLLFSCLNAHALIINSDVTKLGEQQYQADYQFFNDSQNAIDGLTVYFQYGVFDNIGLLFSPADWDVFVAPAQSIFGLEEDGFVDALALASPLQAGETLTGLSVVFDWTNNAELISTTQRFETYDANSFDITSEGEYQLSTTRAVSAPMSALFFIALVCVMGRFIRRQGKSHFAGNLGGNHHRVGEGVTA
;
A
#
# COMPACT_ATOMS: atom_id res chain seq x y z
N MET A 1 7.25 -32.72 6.67
CA MET A 1 6.24 -31.65 6.88
C MET A 1 6.86 -30.32 7.30
N LYS A 2 7.61 -30.20 8.42
CA LYS A 2 8.29 -28.94 8.82
C LYS A 2 9.22 -28.33 7.76
N LYS A 3 10.03 -29.15 7.06
CA LYS A 3 10.92 -28.66 5.99
C LYS A 3 10.17 -28.16 4.75
N LEU A 4 9.00 -28.72 4.47
CA LEU A 4 8.13 -28.27 3.37
C LEU A 4 7.49 -26.92 3.72
N LEU A 5 7.00 -26.75 4.95
CA LEU A 5 6.45 -25.49 5.46
C LEU A 5 7.47 -24.34 5.43
N ILE A 6 8.72 -24.61 5.84
CA ILE A 6 9.81 -23.61 5.81
C ILE A 6 10.12 -23.19 4.37
N LEU A 7 10.15 -24.14 3.43
CA LEU A 7 10.38 -23.82 2.02
C LEU A 7 9.23 -22.99 1.43
N THR A 8 7.97 -23.32 1.73
CA THR A 8 6.80 -22.52 1.30
C THR A 8 6.83 -21.11 1.87
N LEU A 9 7.26 -20.95 3.13
CA LEU A 9 7.38 -19.64 3.78
C LEU A 9 8.55 -18.79 3.24
N LEU A 10 9.63 -19.43 2.76
CA LEU A 10 10.75 -18.74 2.11
C LEU A 10 10.37 -18.23 0.71
N PHE A 11 9.51 -18.94 -0.02
CA PHE A 11 9.01 -18.49 -1.33
C PHE A 11 7.95 -17.39 -1.23
N SER A 12 7.23 -17.28 -0.12
CA SER A 12 6.27 -16.19 0.11
C SER A 12 6.90 -14.82 0.40
N CYS A 13 8.24 -14.74 0.49
CA CYS A 13 8.98 -13.50 0.71
C CYS A 13 9.61 -12.92 -0.56
N LEU A 14 9.25 -13.43 -1.75
CA LEU A 14 9.67 -12.80 -3.00
C LEU A 14 8.96 -11.45 -3.13
N ASN A 15 9.72 -10.38 -3.37
CA ASN A 15 9.13 -9.06 -3.67
C ASN A 15 8.42 -9.16 -5.03
N ALA A 16 7.11 -8.90 -5.03
CA ALA A 16 6.36 -8.69 -6.27
C ALA A 16 6.58 -7.24 -6.70
N HIS A 17 7.30 -7.07 -7.82
CA HIS A 17 7.57 -5.78 -8.43
C HIS A 17 6.45 -5.45 -9.42
N ALA A 18 5.69 -4.39 -9.17
CA ALA A 18 4.51 -4.03 -9.97
C ALA A 18 4.29 -2.52 -10.00
N LEU A 19 3.38 -2.07 -10.87
CA LEU A 19 2.81 -0.73 -10.74
C LEU A 19 1.87 -0.72 -9.52
N ILE A 20 2.11 0.22 -8.60
CA ILE A 20 1.26 0.45 -7.44
C ILE A 20 0.42 1.69 -7.72
N ILE A 21 -0.90 1.53 -7.70
CA ILE A 21 -1.85 2.62 -7.93
C ILE A 21 -2.48 3.01 -6.60
N ASN A 22 -2.29 4.27 -6.21
CA ASN A 22 -3.06 4.91 -5.17
C ASN A 22 -3.99 5.94 -5.80
N SER A 23 -5.15 6.13 -5.21
CA SER A 23 -6.12 7.13 -5.66
C SER A 23 -6.76 7.81 -4.48
N ASP A 24 -6.92 9.12 -4.58
CA ASP A 24 -7.75 9.89 -3.68
C ASP A 24 -9.09 10.15 -4.37
N VAL A 25 -10.14 9.51 -3.87
CA VAL A 25 -11.47 9.56 -4.50
C VAL A 25 -12.40 10.47 -3.72
N THR A 26 -12.83 11.56 -4.33
CA THR A 26 -13.72 12.57 -3.75
C THR A 26 -15.11 12.49 -4.40
N LYS A 27 -16.16 12.46 -3.58
CA LYS A 27 -17.54 12.54 -4.05
C LYS A 27 -17.89 14.01 -4.35
N LEU A 28 -18.34 14.29 -5.57
CA LEU A 28 -18.67 15.64 -6.05
C LEU A 28 -20.19 15.91 -6.06
N GLY A 29 -20.99 14.86 -6.34
CA GLY A 29 -22.43 14.90 -6.41
C GLY A 29 -23.07 13.60 -5.94
N GLU A 30 -24.31 13.31 -6.30
CA GLU A 30 -24.99 12.06 -5.87
C GLU A 30 -24.28 10.81 -6.40
N GLN A 31 -23.98 10.80 -7.70
CA GLN A 31 -23.32 9.70 -8.42
C GLN A 31 -21.94 10.08 -8.98
N GLN A 32 -21.59 11.36 -8.96
CA GLN A 32 -20.35 11.87 -9.57
C GLN A 32 -19.19 11.86 -8.57
N TYR A 33 -18.05 11.33 -9.02
CA TYR A 33 -16.80 11.24 -8.27
C TYR A 33 -15.63 11.76 -9.10
N GLN A 34 -14.60 12.25 -8.42
CA GLN A 34 -13.28 12.54 -8.97
C GLN A 34 -12.27 11.60 -8.32
N ALA A 35 -11.37 11.03 -9.13
CA ALA A 35 -10.21 10.28 -8.65
C ALA A 35 -8.93 10.99 -9.10
N ASP A 36 -8.09 11.33 -8.13
CA ASP A 36 -6.73 11.82 -8.35
C ASP A 36 -5.75 10.67 -8.18
N TYR A 37 -5.04 10.32 -9.25
CA TYR A 37 -4.21 9.11 -9.30
C TYR A 37 -2.74 9.38 -8.99
N GLN A 38 -2.12 8.41 -8.32
CA GLN A 38 -0.69 8.33 -8.09
C GLN A 38 -0.21 6.94 -8.49
N PHE A 39 0.66 6.89 -9.50
CA PHE A 39 1.22 5.64 -10.03
C PHE A 39 2.67 5.53 -9.60
N PHE A 40 2.98 4.60 -8.70
CA PHE A 40 4.34 4.31 -8.27
C PHE A 40 4.89 3.10 -9.01
N ASN A 41 6.00 3.28 -9.72
CA ASN A 41 6.66 2.20 -10.45
C ASN A 41 7.60 1.44 -9.51
N ASP A 42 7.11 0.38 -8.88
CA ASP A 42 7.95 -0.55 -8.10
C ASP A 42 8.60 -1.63 -8.98
N SER A 43 8.50 -1.51 -10.31
CA SER A 43 9.12 -2.43 -11.26
C SER A 43 10.57 -2.06 -11.58
N GLN A 44 11.26 -2.94 -12.31
CA GLN A 44 12.63 -2.67 -12.78
C GLN A 44 12.68 -1.96 -14.13
N ASN A 45 11.57 -1.93 -14.87
CA ASN A 45 11.49 -1.36 -16.21
C ASN A 45 10.81 0.01 -16.15
N ALA A 46 11.15 0.89 -17.08
CA ALA A 46 10.37 2.10 -17.27
C ALA A 46 8.98 1.76 -17.82
N ILE A 47 7.99 2.58 -17.47
CA ILE A 47 6.62 2.48 -17.98
C ILE A 47 6.39 3.69 -18.88
N ASP A 48 6.15 3.46 -20.17
CA ASP A 48 5.85 4.49 -21.16
C ASP A 48 4.39 4.45 -21.66
N GLY A 49 3.64 3.39 -21.36
CA GLY A 49 2.19 3.32 -21.56
C GLY A 49 1.47 2.66 -20.39
N LEU A 50 0.32 3.22 -20.00
CA LEU A 50 -0.57 2.61 -19.01
C LEU A 50 -2.04 2.90 -19.31
N THR A 51 -2.91 1.95 -18.99
CA THR A 51 -4.36 2.05 -19.17
C THR A 51 -5.06 1.71 -17.86
N VAL A 52 -6.04 2.51 -17.45
CA VAL A 52 -6.95 2.24 -16.33
C VAL A 52 -8.35 2.01 -16.89
N TYR A 53 -8.94 0.86 -16.57
CA TYR A 53 -10.24 0.45 -17.08
C TYR A 53 -11.39 0.83 -16.14
N PHE A 54 -12.49 1.27 -16.75
CA PHE A 54 -13.74 1.63 -16.14
C PHE A 54 -14.82 0.66 -16.63
N GLN A 55 -15.10 -0.34 -15.81
CA GLN A 55 -15.98 -1.44 -16.16
C GLN A 55 -17.37 -0.98 -16.65
N TYR A 56 -17.82 -1.56 -17.77
CA TYR A 56 -19.17 -1.32 -18.29
C TYR A 56 -20.25 -1.63 -17.25
N GLY A 57 -21.26 -0.76 -17.17
CA GLY A 57 -22.37 -0.88 -16.23
C GLY A 57 -22.04 -0.52 -14.77
N VAL A 58 -20.76 -0.31 -14.44
CA VAL A 58 -20.30 0.15 -13.11
C VAL A 58 -19.96 1.65 -13.12
N PHE A 59 -19.42 2.12 -14.24
CA PHE A 59 -19.01 3.51 -14.42
C PHE A 59 -19.66 4.11 -15.68
N ASP A 60 -19.92 5.41 -15.64
CA ASP A 60 -20.45 6.17 -16.76
C ASP A 60 -19.85 7.59 -16.78
N ASN A 61 -20.08 8.36 -17.85
CA ASN A 61 -19.68 9.77 -17.97
C ASN A 61 -18.20 10.05 -17.60
N ILE A 62 -17.30 9.16 -18.03
CA ILE A 62 -15.86 9.27 -17.76
C ILE A 62 -15.27 10.48 -18.50
N GLY A 63 -14.51 11.31 -17.81
CA GLY A 63 -13.91 12.52 -18.35
C GLY A 63 -12.55 12.83 -17.74
N LEU A 64 -11.66 13.39 -18.56
CA LEU A 64 -10.35 13.87 -18.10
C LEU A 64 -10.49 15.26 -17.48
N LEU A 65 -9.97 15.44 -16.26
CA LEU A 65 -9.85 16.76 -15.62
C LEU A 65 -8.44 17.33 -15.76
N PHE A 66 -7.43 16.50 -15.47
CA PHE A 66 -6.02 16.88 -15.54
C PHE A 66 -5.19 15.72 -16.11
N SER A 67 -4.21 16.08 -16.94
CA SER A 67 -3.19 15.16 -17.45
C SER A 67 -1.84 15.44 -16.77
N PRO A 68 -1.02 14.42 -16.47
CA PRO A 68 0.37 14.63 -16.09
C PRO A 68 1.15 15.39 -17.18
N ALA A 69 2.15 16.15 -16.76
CA ALA A 69 3.07 16.80 -17.69
C ALA A 69 3.84 15.75 -18.51
N ASP A 70 4.07 16.02 -19.80
CA ASP A 70 4.77 15.14 -20.74
C ASP A 70 4.10 13.78 -21.00
N TRP A 71 2.81 13.63 -20.65
CA TRP A 71 1.99 12.46 -20.98
C TRP A 71 0.79 12.90 -21.81
N ASP A 72 0.53 12.17 -22.90
CA ASP A 72 -0.70 12.29 -23.68
C ASP A 72 -1.74 11.35 -23.07
N VAL A 73 -2.95 11.86 -22.83
CA VAL A 73 -4.00 11.11 -22.16
C VAL A 73 -5.25 11.10 -23.02
N PHE A 74 -5.70 9.90 -23.33
CA PHE A 74 -6.92 9.63 -24.06
C PHE A 74 -7.97 8.97 -23.15
N VAL A 75 -9.23 9.37 -23.32
CA VAL A 75 -10.35 8.83 -22.54
C VAL A 75 -11.42 8.34 -23.49
N ALA A 76 -11.85 7.10 -23.28
CA ALA A 76 -12.99 6.50 -23.97
C ALA A 76 -14.08 6.11 -22.97
N PRO A 77 -15.36 6.40 -23.27
CA PRO A 77 -16.47 6.01 -22.40
C PRO A 77 -16.70 4.50 -22.46
N ALA A 78 -17.24 3.95 -21.36
CA ALA A 78 -17.84 2.62 -21.39
C ALA A 78 -19.10 2.65 -22.24
N GLN A 79 -19.26 1.70 -23.17
CA GLN A 79 -20.38 1.74 -24.11
C GLN A 79 -20.71 0.37 -24.68
N SER A 80 -21.95 0.22 -25.18
CA SER A 80 -22.32 -0.94 -25.98
C SER A 80 -22.11 -0.67 -27.46
N ILE A 81 -21.19 -1.40 -28.09
CA ILE A 81 -20.90 -1.30 -29.53
C ILE A 81 -21.42 -2.56 -30.21
N PHE A 82 -22.42 -2.41 -31.09
CA PHE A 82 -23.05 -3.53 -31.79
C PHE A 82 -23.56 -4.67 -30.87
N GLY A 83 -23.96 -4.32 -29.63
CA GLY A 83 -24.44 -5.28 -28.63
C GLY A 83 -23.33 -5.98 -27.84
N LEU A 84 -22.06 -5.62 -28.03
CA LEU A 84 -20.96 -6.00 -27.16
C LEU A 84 -20.75 -4.91 -26.11
N GLU A 85 -20.63 -5.32 -24.85
CA GLU A 85 -20.35 -4.43 -23.73
C GLU A 85 -18.84 -4.19 -23.67
N GLU A 86 -18.44 -2.94 -23.88
CA GLU A 86 -17.04 -2.52 -23.86
C GLU A 86 -16.78 -1.64 -22.63
N ASP A 87 -15.72 -1.95 -21.90
CA ASP A 87 -15.24 -1.12 -20.79
C ASP A 87 -14.78 0.24 -21.32
N GLY A 88 -15.00 1.27 -20.51
CA GLY A 88 -14.35 2.56 -20.71
C GLY A 88 -12.90 2.49 -20.26
N PHE A 89 -12.09 3.45 -20.67
CA PHE A 89 -10.70 3.49 -20.23
C PHE A 89 -10.12 4.89 -20.28
N VAL A 90 -9.10 5.08 -19.44
CA VAL A 90 -8.18 6.20 -19.49
C VAL A 90 -6.82 5.64 -19.84
N ASP A 91 -6.30 6.02 -21.00
CA ASP A 91 -5.02 5.58 -21.52
C ASP A 91 -4.03 6.74 -21.47
N ALA A 92 -2.85 6.51 -20.91
CA ALA A 92 -1.81 7.51 -20.75
C ALA A 92 -0.50 7.02 -21.38
N LEU A 93 0.03 7.81 -22.30
CA LEU A 93 1.23 7.53 -23.06
C LEU A 93 2.30 8.60 -22.79
N ALA A 94 3.50 8.19 -22.39
CA ALA A 94 4.62 9.10 -22.18
C ALA A 94 5.10 9.68 -23.52
N LEU A 95 5.17 11.00 -23.63
CA LEU A 95 5.62 11.68 -24.86
C LEU A 95 7.15 11.82 -24.95
N ALA A 96 7.81 11.91 -23.79
CA ALA A 96 9.25 12.12 -23.71
C ALA A 96 9.92 11.48 -22.49
N SER A 97 9.20 11.44 -21.36
CA SER A 97 9.74 11.00 -20.07
C SER A 97 8.92 9.83 -19.52
N PRO A 98 9.27 8.58 -19.88
CA PRO A 98 8.68 7.39 -19.27
C PRO A 98 8.86 7.40 -17.75
N LEU A 99 7.90 6.81 -17.03
CA LEU A 99 7.94 6.68 -15.57
C LEU A 99 9.03 5.68 -15.19
N GLN A 100 10.14 6.15 -14.61
CA GLN A 100 11.27 5.29 -14.27
C GLN A 100 11.01 4.45 -13.02
N ALA A 101 11.80 3.40 -12.84
CA ALA A 101 11.77 2.58 -11.63
C ALA A 101 12.01 3.44 -10.38
N GLY A 102 11.14 3.29 -9.38
CA GLY A 102 11.17 4.04 -8.11
C GLY A 102 10.57 5.44 -8.19
N GLU A 103 10.04 5.87 -9.33
CA GLU A 103 9.37 7.16 -9.48
C GLU A 103 7.85 7.07 -9.25
N THR A 104 7.22 8.22 -9.00
CA THR A 104 5.77 8.35 -8.91
C THR A 104 5.26 9.33 -9.95
N LEU A 105 4.35 8.89 -10.83
CA LEU A 105 3.58 9.76 -11.70
C LEU A 105 2.37 10.28 -10.93
N THR A 106 2.17 11.59 -10.98
CA THR A 106 1.02 12.28 -10.36
C THR A 106 0.43 13.27 -11.36
N GLY A 107 -0.75 13.82 -11.06
CA GLY A 107 -1.39 14.84 -11.89
C GLY A 107 -2.41 14.31 -12.89
N LEU A 108 -2.63 13.01 -12.94
CA LEU A 108 -3.80 12.44 -13.62
C LEU A 108 -5.02 12.57 -12.70
N SER A 109 -6.06 13.22 -13.21
CA SER A 109 -7.34 13.37 -12.50
C SER A 109 -8.50 13.08 -13.43
N VAL A 110 -9.41 12.22 -13.01
CA VAL A 110 -10.52 11.72 -13.81
C VAL A 110 -11.82 11.93 -13.05
N VAL A 111 -12.83 12.44 -13.75
CA VAL A 111 -14.22 12.49 -13.26
C VAL A 111 -15.01 11.35 -13.89
N PHE A 112 -15.93 10.76 -13.13
CA PHE A 112 -16.83 9.72 -13.61
C PHE A 112 -18.07 9.65 -12.73
N ASP A 113 -19.12 9.05 -13.27
CA ASP A 113 -20.28 8.62 -12.51
C ASP A 113 -20.13 7.17 -12.08
N TRP A 114 -20.53 6.87 -10.85
CA TRP A 114 -20.62 5.52 -10.32
C TRP A 114 -22.09 5.11 -10.24
N THR A 115 -22.46 4.05 -10.96
CA THR A 115 -23.85 3.66 -11.20
C THR A 115 -24.49 2.91 -10.01
N ASN A 116 -23.70 2.56 -9.00
CA ASN A 116 -24.21 1.88 -7.82
C ASN A 116 -24.86 2.89 -6.86
N ASN A 117 -25.99 2.50 -6.26
CA ASN A 117 -26.76 3.33 -5.32
C ASN A 117 -26.17 3.40 -3.90
N ALA A 118 -24.98 2.85 -3.68
CA ALA A 118 -24.31 2.95 -2.39
C ALA A 118 -23.81 4.38 -2.14
N GLU A 119 -23.72 4.76 -0.86
CA GLU A 119 -23.36 6.14 -0.48
C GLU A 119 -21.90 6.48 -0.82
N LEU A 120 -21.00 5.50 -0.74
CA LEU A 120 -19.57 5.63 -1.01
C LEU A 120 -19.09 4.54 -1.94
N ILE A 121 -18.22 4.91 -2.88
CA ILE A 121 -17.61 3.97 -3.82
C ILE A 121 -16.64 3.00 -3.12
N SER A 122 -16.77 1.73 -3.50
CA SER A 122 -15.84 0.67 -3.16
C SER A 122 -15.94 -0.40 -4.24
N THR A 123 -15.00 -0.39 -5.18
CA THR A 123 -14.95 -1.36 -6.28
C THR A 123 -13.52 -1.62 -6.71
N THR A 124 -13.29 -2.72 -7.39
CA THR A 124 -11.99 -3.01 -8.01
C THR A 124 -11.92 -2.36 -9.38
N GLN A 125 -10.76 -1.81 -9.75
CA GLN A 125 -10.46 -1.37 -11.11
C GLN A 125 -9.27 -2.16 -11.66
N ARG A 126 -9.35 -2.49 -12.95
CA ARG A 126 -8.27 -3.14 -13.69
C ARG A 126 -7.33 -2.09 -14.28
N PHE A 127 -6.07 -2.45 -14.44
CA PHE A 127 -5.11 -1.64 -15.15
C PHE A 127 -4.15 -2.52 -15.95
N GLU A 128 -3.55 -1.92 -16.97
CA GLU A 128 -2.49 -2.50 -17.78
C GLU A 128 -1.36 -1.48 -17.96
N THR A 129 -0.15 -1.98 -18.19
CA THR A 129 1.00 -1.23 -18.70
C THR A 129 1.46 -1.90 -19.97
N TYR A 130 2.00 -1.14 -20.90
CA TYR A 130 2.42 -1.65 -22.19
C TYR A 130 3.66 -0.90 -22.71
N ASP A 131 4.38 -1.52 -23.64
CA ASP A 131 5.46 -0.87 -24.39
C ASP A 131 4.87 0.10 -25.42
N ALA A 132 5.23 1.38 -25.34
CA ALA A 132 4.69 2.42 -26.22
C ALA A 132 4.98 2.24 -27.72
N ASN A 133 5.96 1.41 -28.10
CA ASN A 133 6.34 1.19 -29.50
C ASN A 133 5.66 -0.04 -30.10
N SER A 134 5.53 -1.13 -29.34
CA SER A 134 4.90 -2.36 -29.81
C SER A 134 3.44 -2.51 -29.40
N PHE A 135 3.00 -1.78 -28.38
CA PHE A 135 1.71 -1.94 -27.68
C PHE A 135 1.52 -3.32 -27.04
N ASP A 136 2.61 -4.05 -26.81
CA ASP A 136 2.55 -5.31 -26.07
C ASP A 136 2.36 -5.01 -24.57
N ILE A 137 1.41 -5.70 -23.94
CA ILE A 137 1.18 -5.60 -22.50
C ILE A 137 2.41 -6.11 -21.74
N THR A 138 2.95 -5.27 -20.87
CA THR A 138 4.12 -5.58 -20.03
C THR A 138 3.74 -6.01 -18.62
N SER A 139 2.59 -5.55 -18.11
CA SER A 139 2.02 -5.95 -16.83
C SER A 139 0.54 -5.59 -16.78
N GLU A 140 -0.23 -6.38 -16.05
CA GLU A 140 -1.65 -6.16 -15.79
C GLU A 140 -1.95 -6.42 -14.32
N GLY A 141 -3.02 -5.83 -13.82
CA GLY A 141 -3.43 -6.03 -12.44
C GLY A 141 -4.73 -5.36 -12.08
N GLU A 142 -5.01 -5.39 -10.79
CA GLU A 142 -6.22 -4.82 -10.19
C GLU A 142 -5.86 -4.07 -8.91
N TYR A 143 -6.60 -3.01 -8.62
CA TYR A 143 -6.47 -2.26 -7.36
C TYR A 143 -7.85 -1.84 -6.84
N GLN A 144 -7.91 -1.57 -5.54
CA GLN A 144 -9.15 -1.15 -4.88
C GLN A 144 -9.35 0.35 -5.07
N LEU A 145 -10.39 0.74 -5.80
CA LEU A 145 -10.88 2.11 -5.85
C LEU A 145 -11.88 2.30 -4.71
N SER A 146 -11.60 3.24 -3.81
CA SER A 146 -12.49 3.56 -2.70
C SER A 146 -12.28 4.98 -2.20
N THR A 147 -13.33 5.60 -1.66
CA THR A 147 -13.19 6.91 -1.00
C THR A 147 -12.26 6.80 0.20
N THR A 148 -11.24 7.66 0.25
CA THR A 148 -10.30 7.74 1.37
C THR A 148 -11.06 8.11 2.64
N ARG A 149 -11.23 7.15 3.56
CA ARG A 149 -11.72 7.41 4.92
C ARG A 149 -10.53 7.68 5.83
N ALA A 150 -10.63 8.71 6.66
CA ALA A 150 -9.67 8.90 7.75
C ALA A 150 -9.71 7.67 8.67
N VAL A 151 -8.67 6.84 8.63
CA VAL A 151 -8.53 5.69 9.52
C VAL A 151 -8.10 6.25 10.88
N SER A 152 -9.01 6.25 11.86
CA SER A 152 -8.59 6.41 13.26
C SER A 152 -7.67 5.24 13.62
N ALA A 153 -6.46 5.51 14.09
CA ALA A 153 -5.45 4.49 14.39
C ALA A 153 -6.06 3.29 15.12
N PRO A 154 -5.77 2.04 14.70
CA PRO A 154 -6.43 0.88 15.25
C PRO A 154 -6.16 0.83 16.76
N MET A 155 -7.22 0.66 17.56
CA MET A 155 -7.13 0.58 19.03
C MET A 155 -6.07 -0.44 19.49
N SER A 156 -5.73 -1.44 18.66
CA SER A 156 -4.63 -2.38 18.91
C SER A 156 -3.28 -1.70 19.13
N ALA A 157 -2.94 -0.63 18.40
CA ALA A 157 -1.72 0.12 18.63
C ALA A 157 -1.70 0.79 20.01
N LEU A 158 -2.85 1.31 20.46
CA LEU A 158 -3.02 1.86 21.80
C LEU A 158 -2.91 0.77 22.89
N PHE A 159 -3.45 -0.43 22.63
CA PHE A 159 -3.31 -1.58 23.54
C PHE A 159 -1.85 -2.05 23.65
N PHE A 160 -1.10 -2.10 22.55
CA PHE A 160 0.33 -2.45 22.58
C PHE A 160 1.15 -1.43 23.38
N ILE A 161 0.90 -0.14 23.19
CA ILE A 161 1.55 0.92 23.97
C ILE A 161 1.19 0.79 25.47
N ALA A 162 -0.09 0.58 25.79
CA ALA A 162 -0.55 0.39 27.17
C ALA A 162 0.09 -0.84 27.82
N LEU A 163 0.18 -1.97 27.10
CA LEU A 163 0.81 -3.20 27.57
C LEU A 163 2.30 -2.98 27.87
N VAL A 164 3.03 -2.32 26.97
CA VAL A 164 4.44 -1.97 27.16
C VAL A 164 4.64 -1.04 28.37
N CYS A 165 3.76 -0.04 28.54
CA CYS A 165 3.78 0.84 29.71
C CYS A 165 3.52 0.09 31.02
N VAL A 166 2.59 -0.87 31.03
CA VAL A 166 2.28 -1.69 32.20
C VAL A 166 3.45 -2.61 32.54
N MET A 167 4.02 -3.31 31.55
CA MET A 167 5.18 -4.18 31.74
C MET A 167 6.42 -3.40 32.26
N GLY A 168 6.66 -2.19 31.74
CA GLY A 168 7.73 -1.31 32.22
C GLY A 168 7.62 -0.92 33.70
N ARG A 169 6.39 -0.83 34.24
CA ARG A 169 6.17 -0.58 35.69
C ARG A 169 6.48 -1.80 36.56
N PHE A 170 6.25 -3.02 36.06
CA PHE A 170 6.58 -4.25 36.78
C PHE A 170 8.08 -4.51 36.82
N ILE A 171 8.79 -4.24 35.72
CA ILE A 171 10.26 -4.38 35.64
C ILE A 171 10.96 -3.39 36.60
N ARG A 172 10.46 -2.16 36.71
CA ARG A 172 11.00 -1.16 37.68
C ARG A 172 10.75 -1.52 39.15
N ARG A 173 9.70 -2.29 39.47
CA ARG A 173 9.40 -2.70 40.85
C ARG A 173 10.35 -3.79 41.36
N GLN A 174 10.80 -4.70 40.50
CA GLN A 174 11.70 -5.80 40.90
C GLN A 174 13.15 -5.33 41.17
N GLY A 175 13.58 -4.21 40.57
CA GLY A 175 14.92 -3.65 40.80
C GLY A 175 15.13 -2.99 42.17
N LYS A 176 14.08 -2.77 42.97
CA LYS A 176 14.18 -2.13 44.29
C LYS A 176 14.17 -3.09 45.48
N SER A 177 13.89 -4.38 45.29
CA SER A 177 13.76 -5.35 46.40
C SER A 177 15.01 -6.17 46.70
N HIS A 178 16.15 -5.93 46.02
CA HIS A 178 17.35 -6.77 46.12
C HIS A 178 18.58 -6.11 46.80
N PHE A 179 18.43 -4.95 47.44
CA PHE A 179 19.54 -4.22 48.10
C PHE A 179 19.37 -4.06 49.64
N ALA A 180 18.76 -5.04 50.31
CA ALA A 180 18.75 -5.04 51.79
C ALA A 180 19.05 -6.45 52.30
N GLY A 181 20.33 -6.79 52.37
CA GLY A 181 20.77 -8.00 53.05
C GLY A 181 22.17 -8.46 52.69
N ASN A 182 23.20 -7.78 53.20
CA ASN A 182 24.40 -8.45 53.74
C ASN A 182 25.37 -7.44 54.37
N LEU A 183 25.39 -7.38 55.70
CA LEU A 183 26.53 -6.85 56.47
C LEU A 183 26.83 -7.88 57.55
N GLY A 184 27.85 -8.71 57.30
CA GLY A 184 28.34 -9.67 58.27
C GLY A 184 29.64 -10.32 57.79
N GLY A 185 30.76 -9.97 58.43
CA GLY A 185 32.03 -10.66 58.19
C GLY A 185 33.21 -9.94 58.84
N ASN A 186 33.40 -10.15 60.15
CA ASN A 186 34.61 -9.74 60.85
C ASN A 186 35.57 -10.94 60.98
N HIS A 187 36.83 -10.71 60.61
CA HIS A 187 37.96 -11.64 60.63
C HIS A 187 38.45 -11.99 62.04
N HIS A 188 38.84 -13.24 62.28
CA HIS A 188 40.15 -13.59 62.84
C HIS A 188 40.33 -15.11 62.96
N ARG A 189 41.46 -15.67 62.50
CA ARG A 189 42.56 -16.16 63.36
C ARG A 189 43.68 -16.77 62.49
N VAL A 190 44.91 -16.25 62.67
CA VAL A 190 46.17 -16.75 62.08
C VAL A 190 47.11 -17.10 63.23
N GLY A 191 47.87 -18.19 63.06
CA GLY A 191 49.18 -18.45 63.70
C GLY A 191 49.10 -18.99 65.13
N GLU A 192 49.98 -19.86 65.63
CA GLU A 192 51.28 -20.46 65.24
C GLU A 192 51.39 -21.76 66.09
N GLY A 193 52.12 -22.83 65.73
CA GLY A 193 53.58 -22.99 65.71
C GLY A 193 53.92 -24.21 66.60
N VAL A 194 54.30 -25.36 66.03
CA VAL A 194 55.67 -25.90 65.87
C VAL A 194 56.31 -26.43 67.17
N THR A 195 56.78 -27.67 67.07
CA THR A 195 57.43 -28.52 68.07
C THR A 195 58.77 -27.98 68.60
N ALA A 196 59.12 -28.44 69.79
CA ALA A 196 60.37 -29.21 69.95
C ALA A 196 59.99 -30.68 70.17
#